data_AF-A0A391NY63-F1
#
_entry.id   AF-A0A391NY63-F1
#
_cell.length_a   1.000
_cell.length_b   1.000
_cell.length_c   1.000
_cell.angle_alpha   90.00
_cell.angle_beta   90.00
_cell.angle_gamma   90.00
#
_symmetry.space_group_name_H-M   'P 1'
#
loop_
_entity.id
_entity.type
_entity.pdbx_description
1 polymer ?
#
loop_
_entity_poly.entity_id
_entity_poly.type
_entity_poly.pdbx_seq_one_letter_code
_entity_poly.pdbx_strand_id
1 'polypeptide(L)'
;MENDIWNEISSFLNQLRCENINRESYIYFQELANIQLKKKMEKEKVNKLLDHINNEDREKLKQYGEILEEEAFVSEQRAYCQGYVDCIQLLAGLGLLKKSTDMEKIISEMKSN
;
A
#
# COMPACT_ATOMS: atom_id res chain seq x y z
N MET A 1 -20.74 -7.52 -8.77
CA MET A 1 -20.31 -6.23 -9.32
C MET A 1 -19.00 -5.91 -8.63
N GLU A 2 -17.90 -6.03 -9.36
CA GLU A 2 -16.66 -5.38 -8.97
C GLU A 2 -17.01 -3.91 -8.74
N ASN A 3 -16.71 -3.39 -7.56
CA ASN A 3 -17.26 -2.11 -7.14
C ASN A 3 -16.41 -1.02 -7.80
N ASP A 4 -16.81 -0.59 -8.99
CA ASP A 4 -16.11 0.37 -9.87
C ASP A 4 -15.68 1.65 -9.13
N ILE A 5 -16.43 2.04 -8.10
CA ILE A 5 -16.12 3.16 -7.20
C ILE A 5 -14.79 2.94 -6.47
N TRP A 6 -14.50 1.72 -6.02
CA TRP A 6 -13.22 1.40 -5.38
C TRP A 6 -12.05 1.44 -6.34
N ASN A 7 -12.26 1.04 -7.60
CA ASN A 7 -11.22 1.15 -8.61
C ASN A 7 -10.90 2.62 -8.91
N GLU A 8 -11.91 3.50 -8.98
CA GLU A 8 -11.71 4.94 -9.13
C GLU A 8 -11.03 5.57 -7.90
N ILE A 9 -11.51 5.27 -6.69
CA ILE A 9 -10.90 5.78 -5.45
C ILE A 9 -9.46 5.28 -5.31
N SER A 10 -9.20 3.99 -5.55
CA SER A 10 -7.86 3.41 -5.53
C SER A 10 -6.95 4.09 -6.56
N SER A 11 -7.43 4.27 -7.79
CA SER A 11 -6.69 4.98 -8.85
C SER A 11 -6.34 6.42 -8.47
N PHE A 12 -7.31 7.16 -7.94
CA PHE A 12 -7.11 8.54 -7.47
C PHE A 12 -6.13 8.62 -6.29
N LEU A 13 -6.25 7.74 -5.30
CA LEU A 13 -5.32 7.68 -4.18
C LEU A 13 -3.91 7.27 -4.63
N ASN A 14 -3.79 6.36 -5.59
CA ASN A 14 -2.51 5.96 -6.19
C ASN A 14 -1.80 7.13 -6.86
N GLN A 15 -2.53 7.99 -7.56
CA GLN A 15 -1.99 9.24 -8.11
C GLN A 15 -1.41 10.12 -6.98
N LEU A 16 -2.19 10.39 -5.94
CA LEU A 16 -1.74 11.20 -4.78
C LEU A 16 -0.52 10.61 -4.03
N ARG A 17 -0.39 9.28 -4.01
CA ARG A 17 0.73 8.56 -3.37
C ARG A 17 2.03 8.74 -4.15
N CYS A 18 1.96 8.68 -5.47
CA CYS A 18 3.12 8.59 -6.36
C CYS A 18 3.62 9.95 -6.87
N GLU A 19 2.87 11.03 -6.66
CA GLU A 19 3.09 12.27 -7.42
C GLU A 19 4.20 13.20 -6.92
N ASN A 20 4.54 13.24 -5.62
CA ASN A 20 5.60 14.16 -5.18
C ASN A 20 6.21 13.88 -3.79
N ILE A 21 7.40 13.26 -3.75
CA ILE A 21 8.20 13.15 -2.52
C ILE A 21 8.86 14.48 -2.09
N ASN A 22 8.83 15.51 -2.93
CA ASN A 22 9.38 16.84 -2.64
C ASN A 22 8.34 17.80 -2.06
N ARG A 23 7.12 17.34 -1.77
CA ARG A 23 6.11 18.17 -1.10
C ARG A 23 6.49 18.41 0.35
N GLU A 24 6.14 19.58 0.89
CA GLU A 24 6.44 19.95 2.28
C GLU A 24 5.80 19.00 3.31
N SER A 25 4.64 18.44 2.98
CA SER A 25 3.93 17.46 3.81
C SER A 25 4.45 16.03 3.67
N TYR A 26 5.58 15.80 2.99
CA TYR A 26 6.18 14.48 2.89
C TYR A 26 6.74 14.04 4.25
N ILE A 27 6.26 12.91 4.75
CA ILE A 27 6.74 12.34 6.00
C ILE A 27 7.89 11.40 5.68
N TYR A 28 9.10 11.83 6.02
CA TYR A 28 10.27 10.95 5.93
C TYR A 28 10.35 10.04 7.16
N PHE A 29 10.46 8.74 6.91
CA PHE A 29 10.62 7.72 7.95
C PHE A 29 11.97 7.03 7.79
N GLN A 30 12.96 7.43 8.60
CA GLN A 30 14.34 6.97 8.46
C GLN A 30 14.46 5.46 8.66
N GLU A 31 13.65 4.90 9.56
CA GLU A 31 13.56 3.47 9.83
C GLU A 31 13.16 2.69 8.56
N LEU A 32 12.21 3.21 7.78
CA LEU A 32 11.81 2.60 6.52
C LEU A 32 12.98 2.59 5.52
N ALA A 33 13.69 3.71 5.38
CA ALA A 33 14.85 3.79 4.49
C ALA A 33 15.94 2.77 4.88
N ASN A 34 16.20 2.62 6.18
CA ASN A 34 17.17 1.65 6.69
C ASN A 34 16.72 0.20 6.42
N ILE A 35 15.44 -0.11 6.60
CA ILE A 35 14.89 -1.45 6.34
C ILE A 35 14.92 -1.74 4.83
N GLN A 36 14.61 -0.77 3.97
CA GLN A 36 14.68 -0.92 2.52
C GLN A 36 16.10 -1.20 2.03
N LEU A 37 17.10 -0.52 2.61
CA LEU A 37 18.51 -0.80 2.30
C LEU A 37 18.90 -2.22 2.70
N LYS A 38 18.54 -2.66 3.92
CA LYS A 38 18.78 -4.03 4.39
C LYS A 38 18.11 -5.06 3.48
N LYS A 39 16.84 -4.85 3.10
CA LYS A 39 16.10 -5.72 2.17
C LYS A 39 16.84 -5.85 0.84
N LYS A 40 17.35 -4.75 0.28
CA LYS A 40 18.12 -4.76 -0.97
C LYS A 40 19.40 -5.59 -0.85
N MET A 41 20.16 -5.41 0.23
CA MET A 41 21.39 -6.16 0.49
C MET A 41 21.13 -7.67 0.66
N GLU A 42 20.08 -8.06 1.38
CA GLU A 42 19.72 -9.47 1.53
C GLU A 42 19.22 -10.08 0.20
N LYS A 43 18.45 -9.33 -0.60
CA LYS A 43 18.02 -9.77 -1.95
C LYS A 43 19.20 -10.08 -2.86
N GLU A 44 20.27 -9.28 -2.82
CA GLU A 44 21.49 -9.55 -3.58
C GLU A 44 22.20 -10.84 -3.14
N LYS A 45 22.21 -11.15 -1.84
CA LYS A 45 22.77 -12.41 -1.33
C LYS A 45 21.94 -13.60 -1.77
N VAL A 46 20.60 -13.50 -1.69
CA VAL A 46 19.67 -14.54 -2.15
C VAL A 46 19.85 -14.80 -3.64
N ASN A 47 19.96 -13.77 -4.47
CA ASN A 47 20.14 -13.93 -5.92
C ASN A 47 21.40 -14.73 -6.27
N LYS A 48 22.51 -14.53 -5.55
CA LYS A 48 23.74 -15.32 -5.75
C LYS A 48 23.56 -16.79 -5.36
N LEU A 49 22.74 -17.08 -4.35
CA LEU A 49 22.41 -18.46 -3.99
C LEU A 49 21.53 -19.12 -5.05
N LEU A 50 20.57 -18.38 -5.62
CA LEU A 50 19.69 -18.86 -6.69
C LEU A 50 20.47 -19.30 -7.94
N ASP A 51 21.68 -18.77 -8.19
CA ASP A 51 22.53 -19.19 -9.32
C ASP A 51 23.07 -20.63 -9.19
N HIS A 52 23.05 -21.19 -7.97
CA HIS A 52 23.59 -22.52 -7.66
C HIS A 52 22.49 -23.58 -7.46
N ILE A 53 21.22 -23.19 -7.58
CA ILE A 53 20.06 -24.07 -7.44
C ILE A 53 19.66 -24.60 -8.82
N ASN A 54 19.09 -25.81 -8.87
CA ASN A 54 18.55 -26.34 -10.13
C ASN A 54 17.43 -25.42 -10.68
N ASN A 55 17.18 -25.49 -11.99
CA ASN A 55 16.23 -24.58 -12.64
C ASN A 55 14.80 -24.70 -12.12
N GLU A 56 14.35 -25.90 -11.74
CA GLU A 56 12.98 -26.14 -11.28
C GLU A 56 12.71 -25.45 -9.94
N ASP A 57 13.59 -25.66 -8.95
CA ASP A 57 13.45 -25.06 -7.64
C ASP A 57 13.73 -23.56 -7.67
N ARG A 58 14.64 -23.11 -8.54
CA ARG A 58 14.88 -21.69 -8.81
C ARG A 58 13.60 -21.00 -9.28
N GLU A 59 12.86 -21.63 -10.19
CA GLU A 59 11.63 -21.06 -10.74
C GLU A 59 10.52 -20.99 -9.68
N LYS A 60 10.36 -22.04 -8.86
CA LYS A 60 9.42 -22.03 -7.72
C LYS A 60 9.72 -20.88 -6.75
N LEU A 61 11.00 -20.65 -6.43
CA LEU A 61 11.42 -19.57 -5.53
C LEU A 61 11.18 -18.18 -6.14
N LYS A 62 11.38 -18.02 -7.45
CA LYS A 62 11.06 -16.76 -8.14
C LYS A 62 9.57 -16.46 -8.13
N GLN A 63 8.74 -17.43 -8.49
CA GLN A 63 7.28 -17.29 -8.46
C GLN A 63 6.78 -16.90 -7.07
N TYR A 64 7.30 -17.55 -6.02
CA TYR A 64 6.98 -17.17 -4.65
C TYR A 64 7.44 -15.73 -4.32
N GLY A 65 8.63 -15.33 -4.77
CA GLY A 65 9.15 -13.98 -4.61
C GLY A 65 8.29 -12.91 -5.30
N GLU A 66 7.78 -13.21 -6.50
CA GLU A 66 6.85 -12.34 -7.24
C GLU A 66 5.53 -12.17 -6.48
N ILE A 67 4.95 -13.26 -5.98
CA ILE A 67 3.72 -13.21 -5.15
C ILE A 67 3.95 -12.38 -3.88
N LEU A 68 5.10 -12.53 -3.21
CA LEU A 68 5.43 -11.72 -2.03
C LEU A 68 5.56 -10.22 -2.35
N GLU A 69 6.09 -9.87 -3.51
CA GLU A 69 6.17 -8.47 -3.95
C GLU A 69 4.79 -7.90 -4.29
N GLU A 70 3.93 -8.70 -4.95
CA GLU A 70 2.54 -8.34 -5.24
C GLU A 70 1.71 -8.16 -3.96
N GLU A 71 1.78 -9.11 -3.02
CA GLU A 71 1.11 -9.04 -1.72
C GLU A 71 1.55 -7.79 -0.94
N ALA A 72 2.86 -7.50 -0.89
CA ALA A 72 3.37 -6.32 -0.22
C ALA A 72 2.84 -5.03 -0.86
N PHE A 73 2.82 -4.94 -2.19
CA PHE A 73 2.28 -3.80 -2.90
C PHE A 73 0.79 -3.59 -2.57
N VAL A 74 -0.04 -4.63 -2.71
CA VAL A 74 -1.48 -4.53 -2.44
C VAL A 74 -1.75 -4.20 -0.96
N SER A 75 -0.96 -4.76 -0.04
CA SER A 75 -1.06 -4.46 1.39
C SER A 75 -0.74 -3.01 1.72
N GLU A 76 0.30 -2.44 1.12
CA GLU A 76 0.61 -1.01 1.26
C GLU A 76 -0.50 -0.12 0.73
N GLN A 77 -1.10 -0.48 -0.42
CA GLN A 77 -2.22 0.28 -0.99
C GLN A 77 -3.45 0.22 -0.11
N ARG A 78 -3.78 -0.96 0.42
CA ARG A 78 -4.87 -1.11 1.39
C ARG A 78 -4.63 -0.24 2.63
N ALA A 79 -3.43 -0.27 3.20
CA ALA A 79 -3.08 0.53 4.38
C ALA A 79 -3.15 2.05 4.09
N TYR A 80 -2.71 2.46 2.89
CA TYR A 80 -2.80 3.85 2.46
C TYR A 80 -4.25 4.33 2.33
N CYS A 81 -5.11 3.55 1.66
CA CYS A 81 -6.54 3.82 1.57
C CYS A 81 -7.20 3.85 2.96
N GLN A 82 -6.91 2.87 3.80
CA GLN A 82 -7.43 2.82 5.18
C GLN A 82 -7.00 4.04 5.99
N GLY A 83 -5.77 4.53 5.82
CA GLY A 83 -5.30 5.75 6.48
C GLY A 83 -6.14 6.98 6.16
N TYR A 84 -6.67 7.11 4.93
CA TYR A 84 -7.62 8.18 4.60
C TYR A 84 -8.97 7.98 5.29
N VAL A 85 -9.49 6.75 5.32
CA VAL A 85 -10.74 6.42 6.02
C VAL A 85 -10.63 6.77 7.49
N ASP A 86 -9.56 6.34 8.14
CA ASP A 86 -9.30 6.59 9.56
C ASP A 86 -9.16 8.09 9.84
N CYS A 87 -8.50 8.83 8.95
CA CYS A 87 -8.38 10.29 9.05
C CYS A 87 -9.74 10.99 8.96
N ILE A 88 -10.59 10.60 8.00
CA ILE A 88 -11.96 11.14 7.87
C ILE A 88 -12.77 10.84 9.13
N GLN A 89 -12.72 9.59 9.62
CA GLN A 89 -13.42 9.17 10.83
C GLN A 89 -12.94 9.95 12.06
N LEU A 90 -11.63 10.18 12.21
CA LEU A 90 -11.05 10.98 13.27
C LEU A 90 -11.58 12.42 13.23
N LEU A 91 -11.52 13.07 12.06
CA LEU A 91 -11.98 14.45 11.90
C LEU A 91 -13.50 14.58 12.12
N ALA A 92 -14.29 13.60 11.66
CA ALA A 92 -15.73 13.54 11.93
C ALA A 92 -16.03 13.34 13.42
N GLY A 93 -15.28 12.46 14.11
CA GLY A 93 -15.40 12.24 15.55
C GLY A 93 -15.05 13.47 16.39
N LEU A 94 -14.10 14.29 15.92
CA LEU A 94 -13.75 15.59 16.50
C LEU A 94 -14.77 16.70 16.18
N GLY A 95 -15.78 16.43 15.34
CA GLY A 95 -16.76 17.43 14.90
C GLY A 95 -16.21 18.47 13.92
N LEU A 96 -15.02 18.23 13.35
CA LEU A 96 -14.37 19.15 12.40
C LEU A 96 -14.91 19.00 10.98
N LEU A 97 -15.52 17.86 10.66
CA LEU A 97 -16.26 17.67 9.42
C LEU A 97 -17.76 17.80 9.70
N LYS A 98 -18.45 18.67 8.94
CA LYS A 98 -19.90 18.77 9.00
C LYS A 98 -20.51 17.45 8.53
N LYS A 99 -21.31 16.80 9.37
CA LYS A 99 -22.10 15.63 8.96
C LYS A 99 -22.84 15.95 7.65
N SER A 100 -22.52 15.22 6.60
CA SER A 100 -23.23 15.25 5.32
C SER A 100 -23.66 13.85 4.97
N THR A 101 -24.79 13.73 4.27
CA THR A 101 -25.32 12.46 3.78
C THR A 101 -24.28 11.72 2.93
N ASP A 102 -23.44 12.46 2.20
CA ASP A 102 -22.36 11.93 1.37
C ASP A 102 -21.24 11.29 2.21
N MET A 103 -20.86 11.89 3.35
CA MET A 103 -19.88 11.29 4.26
C MET A 103 -20.41 10.00 4.91
N GLU A 104 -21.68 9.98 5.31
CA GLU A 104 -22.30 8.77 5.87
C GLU A 104 -22.34 7.66 4.82
N LYS A 105 -22.62 8.01 3.57
CA LYS A 105 -22.60 7.08 2.44
C LYS A 105 -21.21 6.51 2.19
N ILE A 106 -20.18 7.36 2.12
CA ILE A 106 -18.76 6.94 2.00
C ILE A 106 -18.38 5.98 3.14
N ILE A 107 -18.69 6.33 4.40
CA ILE A 107 -18.39 5.47 5.56
C ILE A 107 -19.16 4.14 5.49
N SER A 108 -20.40 4.13 5.00
CA SER A 108 -21.21 2.90 4.87
C SER A 108 -20.67 1.96 3.79
N GLU A 109 -20.23 2.50 2.66
CA GLU A 109 -19.58 1.74 1.59
C GLU A 109 -18.21 1.20 2.03
N MET A 110 -17.52 1.90 2.94
CA MET A 110 -16.27 1.48 3.58
C MET A 110 -16.43 0.34 4.60
N LYS A 111 -17.56 0.23 5.29
CA LYS A 111 -17.82 -0.83 6.30
C LYS A 111 -18.33 -2.14 5.70
N SER A 112 -18.76 -2.13 4.44
CA SER A 112 -19.47 -3.25 3.81
C SER A 112 -18.55 -4.20 3.03
N ASN A 113 -17.23 -3.97 3.09
CA ASN A 113 -16.16 -4.82 2.57
C ASN A 113 -15.23 -5.26 3.71
#